data_AF-A0A9X3MG20-F1
#
_entry.id   AF-A0A9X3MG20-F1
#
_cell.length_a   1.000
_cell.length_b   1.000
_cell.length_c   1.000
_cell.angle_alpha   90.00
_cell.angle_beta   90.00
_cell.angle_gamma   90.00
#
_symmetry.space_group_name_H-M   'P 1'
#
loop_
_entity.id
_entity.type
_entity.pdbx_description
1 polymer ?
#
loop_
_entity_poly.entity_id
_entity_poly.type
_entity_poly.pdbx_seq_one_letter_code
_entity_poly.pdbx_strand_id
1 'polypeptide(L)'
;MDSMLLYMIDLFGTAVFAVSGVLLAGRLKMDPFGVIVLGSVTAIGGGTIRDMALGATPVFWITDTTYLWVIFITCLLTMILVRRPKRLPWWVLPVCDAIGLAVFVGIGVEKALAYNASGMVAVIMGVITGCGGGIIRDVLAREVPMVLRSEVYATACIIGGIFHTTALSMGHDHSFALLAGVVSTLIIRLGAIRWHLSLPTFAINR
;
A
#
# COMPACT_ATOMS: atom_id res chain seq x y z
N MET A 1 -16.67 8.75 10.47
CA MET A 1 -15.76 7.74 11.07
C MET A 1 -14.90 8.45 12.11
N ASP A 2 -14.57 7.78 13.21
CA ASP A 2 -13.68 8.34 14.23
C ASP A 2 -12.34 8.71 13.58
N SER A 3 -12.02 10.00 13.58
CA SER A 3 -10.81 10.55 12.96
C SER A 3 -9.54 9.90 13.51
N MET A 4 -9.56 9.51 14.78
CA MET A 4 -8.46 8.81 15.45
C MET A 4 -8.22 7.40 14.90
N LEU A 5 -9.27 6.65 14.58
CA LEU A 5 -9.14 5.29 14.07
C LEU A 5 -8.48 5.28 12.69
N LEU A 6 -8.96 6.15 11.78
CA LEU A 6 -8.36 6.33 10.45
C LEU A 6 -6.90 6.72 10.54
N TYR A 7 -6.58 7.66 11.44
CA TYR A 7 -5.20 8.10 11.66
C TYR A 7 -4.29 6.96 12.13
N MET A 8 -4.74 6.15 13.10
CA MET A 8 -3.98 4.99 13.58
C MET A 8 -3.76 3.95 12.47
N ILE A 9 -4.79 3.72 11.64
CA ILE A 9 -4.71 2.80 10.49
C ILE A 9 -3.73 3.34 9.44
N ASP A 10 -3.69 4.64 9.19
CA ASP A 10 -2.75 5.28 8.26
C ASP A 10 -1.29 5.15 8.73
N LEU A 11 -1.03 5.42 10.01
CA LEU A 11 0.30 5.20 10.60
C LEU A 11 0.72 3.73 10.55
N PHE A 12 -0.21 2.81 10.79
CA PHE A 12 0.04 1.37 10.67
C PHE A 12 0.38 0.98 9.23
N GLY A 13 -0.39 1.43 8.24
CA GLY A 13 -0.12 1.20 6.82
C GLY A 13 1.24 1.75 6.40
N THR A 14 1.57 2.95 6.87
CA THR A 14 2.86 3.62 6.66
C THR A 14 4.02 2.76 7.21
N ALA A 15 3.90 2.26 8.44
CA ALA A 15 4.90 1.37 9.01
C ALA A 15 5.04 0.07 8.20
N VAL A 16 3.93 -0.58 7.85
CA VAL A 16 3.95 -1.83 7.08
C VAL A 16 4.58 -1.66 5.70
N PHE A 17 4.33 -0.56 4.99
CA PHE A 17 5.02 -0.27 3.73
C PHE A 17 6.49 0.10 3.90
N ALA A 18 6.86 0.81 4.97
CA ALA A 18 8.27 1.03 5.29
C ALA A 18 9.00 -0.31 5.50
N VAL A 19 8.40 -1.27 6.22
CA VAL A 19 8.93 -2.64 6.37
C VAL A 19 9.14 -3.28 4.99
N SER A 20 8.13 -3.23 4.11
CA SER A 20 8.22 -3.80 2.76
C SER A 20 9.39 -3.21 1.95
N GLY A 21 9.57 -1.88 1.99
CA GLY A 21 10.69 -1.19 1.37
C GLY A 21 12.05 -1.62 1.93
N VAL A 22 12.17 -1.73 3.26
CA VAL A 22 13.40 -2.19 3.93
C VAL A 22 13.74 -3.63 3.56
N LEU A 23 12.73 -4.50 3.48
CA LEU A 23 12.92 -5.89 3.07
C LEU A 23 13.47 -6.00 1.65
N LEU A 24 12.96 -5.18 0.71
CA LEU A 24 13.49 -5.16 -0.65
C LEU A 24 14.91 -4.59 -0.71
N ALA A 25 15.16 -3.48 -0.02
CA ALA A 25 16.50 -2.87 0.07
C ALA A 25 17.54 -3.85 0.65
N GLY A 26 17.15 -4.60 1.67
CA GLY A 26 17.99 -5.65 2.27
C GLY A 26 18.29 -6.81 1.31
N ARG A 27 17.32 -7.23 0.49
CA ARG A 27 17.55 -8.24 -0.57
C ARG A 27 18.54 -7.74 -1.62
N LEU A 28 18.51 -6.44 -1.92
CA LEU A 28 19.42 -5.79 -2.88
C LEU A 28 20.74 -5.30 -2.27
N LYS A 29 21.00 -5.57 -0.98
CA LYS A 29 22.23 -5.19 -0.27
C LYS A 29 22.54 -3.69 -0.35
N MET A 30 21.49 -2.86 -0.26
CA MET A 30 21.65 -1.41 -0.16
C MET A 30 22.30 -0.99 1.17
N ASP A 31 22.94 0.17 1.17
CA ASP A 31 23.49 0.79 2.39
C ASP A 31 22.36 1.33 3.29
N PRO A 32 22.62 1.64 4.57
CA PRO A 32 21.57 2.11 5.49
C PRO A 32 20.83 3.35 5.01
N PHE A 33 21.53 4.24 4.28
CA PHE A 33 20.90 5.41 3.67
C PHE A 33 19.90 5.00 2.58
N GLY A 34 20.31 4.14 1.64
CA GLY A 34 19.43 3.60 0.61
C GLY A 34 18.22 2.86 1.19
N VAL A 35 18.39 2.13 2.29
CA VAL A 35 17.29 1.46 3.00
C VAL A 35 16.26 2.47 3.52
N ILE A 36 16.70 3.55 4.17
CA ILE A 36 15.80 4.59 4.69
C ILE A 36 15.08 5.30 3.55
N VAL A 37 15.79 5.64 2.47
CA VAL A 37 15.18 6.28 1.28
C VAL A 37 14.13 5.39 0.67
N LEU A 38 14.45 4.10 0.41
CA LEU A 38 13.51 3.19 -0.22
C LEU A 38 12.29 2.93 0.69
N GLY A 39 12.50 2.72 1.99
CA GLY A 39 11.42 2.57 2.97
C GLY A 39 10.51 3.80 3.02
N SER A 40 11.10 5.01 3.02
CA SER A 40 10.34 6.27 3.02
C SER A 40 9.48 6.40 1.78
N VAL A 41 10.08 6.27 0.60
CA VAL A 41 9.35 6.43 -0.67
C VAL A 41 8.25 5.37 -0.83
N THR A 42 8.48 4.15 -0.34
CA THR A 42 7.44 3.10 -0.33
C THR A 42 6.26 3.51 0.55
N ALA A 43 6.53 4.05 1.74
CA ALA A 43 5.51 4.37 2.73
C ALA A 43 4.68 5.61 2.35
N ILE A 44 5.32 6.69 1.88
CA ILE A 44 4.62 7.96 1.60
C ILE A 44 4.30 8.19 0.13
N GLY A 45 4.89 7.44 -0.79
CA GLY A 45 4.79 7.68 -2.23
C GLY A 45 3.36 7.61 -2.76
N GLY A 46 2.62 6.55 -2.41
CA GLY A 46 1.23 6.37 -2.86
C GLY A 46 0.30 7.49 -2.35
N GLY A 47 0.38 7.80 -1.06
CA GLY A 47 -0.38 8.91 -0.45
C GLY A 47 -0.01 10.28 -1.01
N THR A 48 1.25 10.49 -1.39
CA THR A 48 1.72 11.73 -2.02
C THR A 48 1.10 11.89 -3.42
N ILE A 49 1.13 10.85 -4.25
CA ILE A 49 0.50 10.87 -5.58
C ILE A 49 -1.01 11.17 -5.45
N ARG A 50 -1.69 10.48 -4.53
CA ARG A 50 -3.11 10.71 -4.23
C ARG A 50 -3.37 12.17 -3.85
N ASP A 51 -2.62 12.68 -2.88
CA ASP A 51 -2.84 14.03 -2.35
C ASP A 51 -2.62 15.10 -3.44
N MET A 52 -1.57 14.95 -4.25
CA MET A 52 -1.33 15.83 -5.39
C MET A 52 -2.43 15.74 -6.45
N ALA A 53 -2.94 14.54 -6.75
CA ALA A 53 -4.02 14.35 -7.72
C ALA A 53 -5.36 14.93 -7.26
N LEU A 54 -5.65 14.88 -5.96
CA LEU A 54 -6.86 15.46 -5.37
C LEU A 54 -6.75 16.97 -5.10
N GLY A 55 -5.57 17.57 -5.29
CA GLY A 55 -5.32 18.96 -4.91
C GLY A 55 -5.20 19.18 -3.39
N ALA A 56 -4.94 18.12 -2.63
CA ALA A 56 -4.69 18.16 -1.20
C ALA A 56 -3.24 18.62 -0.92
N THR A 57 -3.00 19.93 -1.01
CA THR A 57 -1.68 20.52 -0.74
C THR A 57 -1.73 21.44 0.48
N PRO A 58 -0.71 21.42 1.36
CA PRO A 58 0.48 20.56 1.34
C PRO A 58 0.17 19.09 1.67
N VAL A 59 1.03 18.17 1.22
CA VAL A 59 0.82 16.72 1.38
C VAL A 59 0.92 16.26 2.84
N PHE A 60 0.27 15.15 3.18
CA PHE A 60 0.05 14.71 4.58
C PHE A 60 1.30 14.63 5.48
N TRP A 61 2.45 14.18 4.95
CA TRP A 61 3.69 14.04 5.74
C TRP A 61 4.44 15.37 5.94
N ILE A 62 4.08 16.41 5.18
CA ILE A 62 4.54 17.79 5.43
C ILE A 62 3.70 18.41 6.54
N THR A 63 2.39 18.14 6.56
CA THR A 63 1.50 18.65 7.61
C THR A 63 1.71 17.97 8.94
N ASP A 64 2.02 16.68 8.94
CA ASP A 64 2.28 15.90 10.15
C ASP A 64 3.59 15.13 10.03
N THR A 65 4.61 15.58 10.76
CA THR A 65 5.93 14.94 10.77
C THR A 65 5.95 13.57 11.48
N THR A 66 4.87 13.18 12.15
CA THR A 66 4.75 11.88 12.82
C THR A 66 4.94 10.73 11.83
N TYR A 67 4.48 10.89 10.58
CA TYR A 67 4.71 9.90 9.51
C TYR A 67 6.20 9.67 9.26
N LEU A 68 7.01 10.72 9.23
CA LEU A 68 8.46 10.62 9.03
C LEU A 68 9.15 9.90 10.19
N TRP A 69 8.73 10.18 11.42
CA TRP A 69 9.24 9.47 12.60
C TRP A 69 8.86 7.99 12.60
N VAL A 70 7.62 7.66 12.25
CA VAL A 70 7.16 6.26 12.13
C VAL A 70 7.99 5.51 11.10
N ILE A 71 8.23 6.11 9.93
CA ILE A 71 9.07 5.52 8.88
C ILE A 71 10.49 5.31 9.39
N PHE A 72 11.11 6.33 9.96
CA PHE A 72 12.49 6.26 10.42
C PHE A 72 12.69 5.17 11.48
N ILE A 73 11.82 5.14 12.50
CA ILE A 73 11.85 4.13 13.57
C ILE A 73 11.60 2.75 12.97
N THR A 74 10.62 2.59 12.09
CA THR A 74 10.30 1.31 11.45
C THR A 74 11.47 0.80 10.61
N CYS A 75 12.11 1.67 9.83
CA CYS A 75 13.31 1.34 9.07
C CYS A 75 14.43 0.85 9.98
N LEU A 76 14.72 1.58 11.07
CA LEU A 76 15.78 1.22 12.01
C LEU A 76 15.52 -0.14 12.69
N LEU A 77 14.31 -0.34 13.22
CA LEU A 77 13.90 -1.58 13.87
C LEU A 77 13.94 -2.76 12.89
N THR A 78 13.45 -2.58 11.68
CA THR A 78 13.43 -3.63 10.65
C THR A 78 14.84 -3.99 10.21
N MET A 79 15.74 -3.00 10.04
CA MET A 79 17.16 -3.26 9.73
C MET A 79 17.83 -4.11 10.82
N ILE A 80 17.59 -3.78 12.10
CA ILE A 80 18.16 -4.54 13.24
C ILE A 80 17.61 -5.97 13.26
N LEU A 81 16.31 -6.14 13.02
CA LEU A 81 15.65 -7.44 13.03
C LEU A 81 16.14 -8.33 11.87
N VAL A 82 16.27 -7.77 10.67
CA VAL A 82 16.68 -8.48 9.45
C VAL A 82 18.19 -8.79 9.43
N ARG A 83 19.01 -8.05 10.19
CA ARG A 83 20.46 -8.32 10.31
C ARG A 83 20.77 -9.68 10.97
N ARG A 84 19.80 -10.30 11.65
CA ARG A 84 19.93 -11.65 12.20
C ARG A 84 19.81 -12.68 11.06
N PRO A 85 20.78 -13.59 10.89
CA PRO A 85 20.97 -14.40 9.67
C PRO A 85 20.00 -15.59 9.55
N LYS A 86 18.69 -15.37 9.74
CA LYS A 86 17.68 -16.31 9.27
C LYS A 86 17.27 -15.86 7.89
N ARG A 87 17.41 -16.74 6.89
CA ARG A 87 16.87 -16.50 5.53
C ARG A 87 15.40 -16.15 5.68
N LEU A 88 15.03 -14.87 5.47
CA LEU A 88 13.63 -14.49 5.53
C LEU A 88 12.88 -15.26 4.45
N PRO A 89 11.73 -15.88 4.78
CA PRO A 89 10.93 -16.55 3.78
C PRO A 89 10.53 -15.61 2.64
N TRP A 90 10.45 -16.15 1.42
CA TRP A 90 10.16 -15.37 0.22
C TRP A 90 8.81 -14.61 0.31
N TRP A 91 7.85 -15.18 1.04
CA TRP A 91 6.48 -14.69 1.20
C TRP A 91 6.33 -13.49 2.15
N VAL A 92 7.33 -13.18 3.00
CA VAL A 92 7.19 -12.09 3.99
C VAL A 92 7.00 -10.73 3.31
N LEU A 93 7.79 -10.42 2.29
CA LEU A 93 7.67 -9.16 1.54
C LEU A 93 6.31 -9.05 0.84
N PRO A 94 5.85 -10.02 0.03
CA PRO A 94 4.51 -9.98 -0.56
C PRO A 94 3.36 -9.84 0.45
N VAL A 95 3.49 -10.42 1.65
CA VAL A 95 2.46 -10.35 2.69
C VAL A 95 2.45 -8.97 3.35
N CYS A 96 3.60 -8.41 3.73
CA CYS A 96 3.68 -7.04 4.23
C CYS A 96 3.12 -6.05 3.19
N ASP A 97 3.50 -6.23 1.93
CA ASP A 97 2.99 -5.44 0.82
C ASP A 97 1.46 -5.55 0.68
N ALA A 98 0.90 -6.76 0.73
CA ALA A 98 -0.55 -6.97 0.68
C ALA A 98 -1.33 -6.31 1.83
N ILE A 99 -0.76 -6.30 3.03
CA ILE A 99 -1.36 -5.63 4.20
C ILE A 99 -1.37 -4.11 4.01
N GLY A 100 -0.21 -3.52 3.66
CA GLY A 100 -0.11 -2.08 3.40
C GLY A 100 -1.01 -1.65 2.25
N LEU A 101 -1.01 -2.41 1.16
CA LEU A 101 -1.86 -2.22 -0.01
C LEU A 101 -3.34 -2.17 0.36
N ALA A 102 -3.84 -3.16 1.10
CA ALA A 102 -5.26 -3.25 1.48
C ALA A 102 -5.70 -2.05 2.32
N VAL A 103 -4.88 -1.68 3.30
CA VAL A 103 -5.10 -0.51 4.17
C VAL A 103 -5.16 0.78 3.34
N PHE A 104 -4.17 1.00 2.47
CA PHE A 104 -4.09 2.23 1.68
C PHE A 104 -5.13 2.34 0.57
N VAL A 105 -5.63 1.22 0.03
CA VAL A 105 -6.81 1.25 -0.85
C VAL A 105 -8.01 1.82 -0.10
N GLY A 106 -8.27 1.32 1.12
CA GLY A 106 -9.36 1.82 1.96
C GLY A 106 -9.24 3.32 2.27
N ILE A 107 -8.07 3.75 2.76
CA ILE A 107 -7.80 5.17 3.07
C ILE A 107 -7.90 6.04 1.81
N GLY A 108 -7.38 5.57 0.67
CA GLY A 108 -7.42 6.30 -0.59
C GLY A 108 -8.84 6.53 -1.10
N VAL A 109 -9.71 5.51 -0.99
CA VAL A 109 -11.14 5.64 -1.30
C VAL A 109 -11.80 6.66 -0.38
N GLU A 110 -11.62 6.51 0.93
CA GLU A 110 -12.25 7.39 1.93
C GLU A 110 -11.83 8.85 1.74
N LYS A 111 -10.53 9.10 1.51
CA LYS A 111 -10.03 10.45 1.28
C LYS A 111 -10.54 11.03 -0.04
N ALA A 112 -10.63 10.25 -1.10
CA ALA A 112 -11.19 10.73 -2.37
C ALA A 112 -12.68 11.10 -2.24
N LEU A 113 -13.46 10.30 -1.53
CA LEU A 113 -14.87 10.60 -1.24
C LEU A 113 -15.02 11.86 -0.39
N ALA A 114 -14.13 12.08 0.59
CA ALA A 114 -14.10 13.31 1.38
C ALA A 114 -13.80 14.57 0.53
N TYR A 115 -13.17 14.41 -0.63
CA TYR A 115 -12.96 15.46 -1.63
C TYR A 115 -14.10 15.55 -2.66
N ASN A 116 -15.27 14.97 -2.36
CA ASN A 116 -16.45 14.94 -3.24
C ASN A 116 -16.20 14.29 -4.60
N ALA A 117 -15.23 13.37 -4.70
CA ALA A 117 -14.99 12.62 -5.92
C ALA A 117 -16.11 11.59 -6.16
N SER A 118 -16.34 11.23 -7.43
CA SER A 118 -17.29 10.16 -7.77
C SER A 118 -16.77 8.79 -7.29
N GLY A 119 -17.67 7.82 -7.10
CA GLY A 119 -17.30 6.48 -6.65
C GLY A 119 -16.23 5.82 -7.53
N MET A 120 -16.31 5.98 -8.85
CA MET A 120 -15.29 5.48 -9.77
C MET A 120 -13.91 6.13 -9.53
N VAL A 121 -13.87 7.45 -9.36
CA VAL A 121 -12.62 8.17 -9.06
C VAL A 121 -12.08 7.73 -7.70
N ALA A 122 -12.95 7.51 -6.71
CA ALA A 122 -12.54 7.02 -5.40
C ALA A 122 -11.89 5.64 -5.46
N VAL A 123 -12.44 4.70 -6.23
CA VAL A 123 -11.81 3.38 -6.45
C VAL A 123 -10.43 3.55 -7.09
N ILE A 124 -10.31 4.35 -8.15
CA ILE A 124 -9.02 4.57 -8.83
C ILE A 124 -8.01 5.24 -7.89
N MET A 125 -8.42 6.22 -7.09
CA MET A 125 -7.56 6.85 -6.09
C MET A 125 -7.13 5.85 -5.01
N GLY A 126 -8.02 4.95 -4.58
CA GLY A 126 -7.67 3.82 -3.71
C GLY A 126 -6.57 2.95 -4.33
N VAL A 127 -6.74 2.53 -5.58
CA VAL A 127 -5.75 1.72 -6.31
C VAL A 127 -4.41 2.45 -6.43
N ILE A 128 -4.41 3.74 -6.77
CA ILE A 128 -3.18 4.54 -6.89
C ILE A 128 -2.49 4.68 -5.52
N THR A 129 -3.26 4.91 -4.46
CA THR A 129 -2.72 5.07 -3.10
C THR A 129 -2.07 3.77 -2.64
N GLY A 130 -2.76 2.65 -2.82
CA GLY A 130 -2.26 1.34 -2.45
C GLY A 130 -1.07 0.89 -3.30
N CYS A 131 -1.19 0.91 -4.62
CA CYS A 131 -0.14 0.40 -5.51
C CYS A 131 1.05 1.36 -5.65
N GLY A 132 0.83 2.67 -5.54
CA GLY A 132 1.80 3.70 -5.90
C GLY A 132 3.11 3.59 -5.12
N GLY A 133 3.03 3.35 -3.81
CA GLY A 133 4.22 3.13 -2.97
C GLY A 133 5.06 1.94 -3.44
N GLY A 134 4.40 0.80 -3.69
CA GLY A 134 5.05 -0.40 -4.21
C GLY A 134 5.63 -0.23 -5.61
N ILE A 135 4.96 0.51 -6.50
CA ILE A 135 5.46 0.82 -7.84
C ILE A 135 6.76 1.63 -7.75
N ILE A 136 6.78 2.73 -6.99
CA ILE A 136 7.97 3.57 -6.89
C ILE A 136 9.12 2.77 -6.26
N ARG A 137 8.83 1.99 -5.21
CA ARG A 137 9.78 1.07 -4.58
C ARG A 137 10.43 0.15 -5.62
N ASP A 138 9.63 -0.55 -6.40
CA ASP A 138 10.13 -1.56 -7.34
C ASP A 138 10.94 -0.91 -8.49
N VAL A 139 10.49 0.24 -9.01
CA VAL A 139 11.21 1.01 -10.03
C VAL A 139 12.57 1.47 -9.52
N LEU A 140 12.64 2.05 -8.31
CA LEU A 140 13.92 2.46 -7.70
C LEU A 140 14.84 1.27 -7.41
N ALA A 141 14.25 0.12 -7.10
CA ALA A 141 14.93 -1.15 -6.92
C ALA A 141 15.36 -1.82 -8.25
N ARG A 142 15.04 -1.23 -9.41
CA ARG A 142 15.29 -1.79 -10.75
C ARG A 142 14.64 -3.17 -10.98
N GLU A 143 13.54 -3.42 -10.29
CA GLU A 143 12.69 -4.60 -10.49
C GLU A 143 11.43 -4.20 -11.25
N VAL A 144 10.86 -5.13 -12.02
CA VAL A 144 9.55 -4.87 -12.64
C VAL A 144 8.50 -4.87 -11.51
N PRO A 145 7.69 -3.81 -11.38
CA PRO A 145 6.72 -3.67 -10.30
C PRO A 145 5.83 -4.90 -10.10
N MET A 146 5.58 -5.27 -8.84
CA MET A 146 4.72 -6.40 -8.49
C MET A 146 3.33 -6.28 -9.11
N VAL A 147 2.81 -5.06 -9.25
CA VAL A 147 1.52 -4.80 -9.90
C VAL A 147 1.49 -5.20 -11.38
N LEU A 148 2.64 -5.16 -12.07
CA LEU A 148 2.78 -5.52 -13.48
C LEU A 148 3.14 -6.99 -13.68
N ARG A 149 3.70 -7.65 -12.65
CA ARG A 149 4.04 -9.09 -12.69
C ARG A 149 2.92 -9.99 -12.16
N SER A 150 2.19 -9.53 -11.14
CA SER A 150 1.16 -10.29 -10.45
C SER A 150 -0.20 -9.68 -10.74
N GLU A 151 -0.91 -10.23 -11.71
CA GLU A 151 -2.15 -9.66 -12.21
C GLU A 151 -3.29 -9.61 -11.16
N VAL A 152 -3.23 -10.45 -10.10
CA VAL A 152 -4.16 -10.40 -8.95
C VAL A 152 -3.89 -9.22 -8.00
N TYR A 153 -2.93 -8.35 -8.31
CA TYR A 153 -2.56 -7.19 -7.50
C TYR A 153 -3.55 -6.03 -7.67
N ALA A 154 -3.60 -5.46 -8.88
CA ALA A 154 -4.47 -4.33 -9.19
C ALA A 154 -5.95 -4.71 -9.10
N THR A 155 -6.30 -5.92 -9.55
CA THR A 155 -7.67 -6.43 -9.51
C THR A 155 -8.20 -6.57 -8.08
N ALA A 156 -7.38 -7.03 -7.13
CA ALA A 156 -7.77 -7.07 -5.71
C ALA A 156 -8.04 -5.67 -5.12
N CYS A 157 -7.28 -4.66 -5.56
CA CYS A 157 -7.47 -3.27 -5.14
C CYS A 157 -8.77 -2.70 -5.71
N ILE A 158 -9.04 -2.95 -7.00
CA ILE A 158 -10.27 -2.53 -7.66
C ILE A 158 -11.48 -3.16 -6.97
N ILE A 159 -11.43 -4.49 -6.74
CA ILE A 159 -12.52 -5.21 -6.07
C ILE A 159 -12.76 -4.63 -4.67
N GLY A 160 -11.72 -4.43 -3.86
CA GLY A 160 -11.91 -3.87 -2.51
C GLY A 160 -12.39 -2.43 -2.50
N GLY A 161 -11.96 -1.60 -3.46
CA GLY A 161 -12.52 -0.25 -3.63
C GLY A 161 -14.00 -0.29 -4.03
N ILE A 162 -14.40 -1.23 -4.88
CA ILE A 162 -15.81 -1.46 -5.22
C ILE A 162 -16.58 -1.89 -3.97
N PHE A 163 -16.11 -2.88 -3.20
CA PHE A 163 -16.76 -3.30 -1.94
C PHE A 163 -16.94 -2.14 -0.95
N HIS A 164 -15.93 -1.27 -0.83
CA HIS A 164 -16.01 -0.08 0.02
C HIS A 164 -17.11 0.87 -0.49
N THR A 165 -17.02 1.30 -1.75
CA THR A 165 -17.97 2.26 -2.32
C THR A 165 -19.42 1.73 -2.39
N THR A 166 -19.61 0.43 -2.63
CA THR A 166 -20.95 -0.18 -2.63
C THR A 166 -21.52 -0.28 -1.23
N ALA A 167 -20.72 -0.64 -0.23
CA ALA A 167 -21.16 -0.66 1.17
C ALA A 167 -21.67 0.72 1.62
N LEU A 168 -20.96 1.80 1.26
CA LEU A 168 -21.44 3.18 1.50
C LEU A 168 -22.74 3.47 0.76
N SER A 169 -22.86 3.05 -0.50
CA SER A 169 -24.10 3.27 -1.29
C SER A 169 -25.32 2.54 -0.72
N MET A 170 -25.10 1.44 0.00
CA MET A 170 -26.14 0.68 0.70
C MET A 170 -26.54 1.30 2.06
N GLY A 171 -25.92 2.42 2.45
CA GLY A 171 -26.21 3.12 3.69
C GLY A 171 -25.50 2.55 4.92
N HIS A 172 -24.49 1.69 4.73
CA HIS A 172 -23.63 1.27 5.84
C HIS A 172 -22.73 2.42 6.31
N ASP A 173 -22.26 2.34 7.55
CA ASP A 173 -21.34 3.31 8.12
C ASP A 173 -19.95 3.24 7.48
N HIS A 174 -19.23 4.36 7.55
CA HIS A 174 -17.88 4.49 6.99
C HIS A 174 -16.88 3.49 7.58
N SER A 175 -17.01 3.12 8.85
CA SER A 175 -16.09 2.17 9.48
C SER A 175 -16.30 0.76 8.98
N PHE A 176 -17.56 0.33 8.82
CA PHE A 176 -17.87 -0.94 8.18
C PHE A 176 -17.43 -0.97 6.71
N ALA A 177 -17.69 0.09 5.95
CA ALA A 177 -17.33 0.14 4.53
C ALA A 177 -15.81 0.09 4.30
N LEU A 178 -15.04 0.82 5.11
CA LEU A 178 -13.57 0.74 5.12
C LEU A 178 -13.11 -0.69 5.42
N LEU A 179 -13.64 -1.29 6.49
CA LEU A 179 -13.25 -2.65 6.89
C LEU A 179 -13.59 -3.67 5.80
N ALA A 180 -14.76 -3.58 5.18
CA ALA A 180 -15.17 -4.45 4.08
C ALA A 180 -14.21 -4.33 2.88
N GLY A 181 -13.81 -3.10 2.52
CA GLY A 181 -12.82 -2.87 1.46
C GLY A 181 -11.44 -3.44 1.79
N VAL A 182 -10.92 -3.16 2.99
CA VAL A 182 -9.61 -3.65 3.44
C VAL A 182 -9.59 -5.18 3.52
N VAL A 183 -10.60 -5.79 4.15
CA VAL A 183 -10.69 -7.24 4.32
C VAL A 183 -10.84 -7.95 2.97
N SER A 184 -11.67 -7.43 2.07
CA SER A 184 -11.83 -8.02 0.73
C SER A 184 -10.53 -7.94 -0.08
N THR A 185 -9.84 -6.79 -0.14
CA THR A 185 -8.54 -6.69 -0.80
C THR A 185 -7.52 -7.64 -0.18
N LEU A 186 -7.45 -7.70 1.15
CA LEU A 186 -6.48 -8.53 1.85
C LEU A 186 -6.71 -10.03 1.60
N ILE A 187 -7.95 -10.50 1.69
CA ILE A 187 -8.32 -11.90 1.44
C ILE A 187 -7.93 -12.31 0.02
N ILE A 188 -8.25 -11.49 -0.98
CA ILE A 188 -7.94 -11.78 -2.38
C ILE A 188 -6.41 -11.82 -2.57
N ARG A 189 -5.67 -10.86 -2.01
CA ARG A 189 -4.20 -10.82 -2.13
C ARG A 189 -3.52 -11.98 -1.42
N LEU A 190 -3.92 -12.31 -0.19
CA LEU A 190 -3.34 -13.43 0.56
C LEU A 190 -3.69 -14.77 -0.10
N GLY A 191 -4.90 -14.92 -0.62
CA GLY A 191 -5.29 -16.06 -1.43
C GLY A 191 -4.41 -16.20 -2.68
N ALA A 192 -4.21 -15.11 -3.41
CA ALA A 192 -3.34 -15.10 -4.59
C ALA A 192 -1.89 -15.49 -4.26
N ILE A 193 -1.34 -15.02 -3.14
CA ILE A 193 0.00 -15.39 -2.68
C ILE A 193 0.05 -16.87 -2.28
N ARG A 194 -0.96 -17.38 -1.58
CA ARG A 194 -1.00 -18.75 -1.05
C ARG A 194 -1.19 -19.82 -2.13
N TRP A 195 -2.00 -19.52 -3.15
CA TRP A 195 -2.33 -20.42 -4.25
C TRP A 195 -1.56 -20.13 -5.54
N HIS A 196 -0.63 -19.16 -5.51
CA HIS A 196 0.13 -18.74 -6.68
C HIS A 196 -0.75 -18.38 -7.88
N LEU A 197 -1.87 -17.68 -7.63
CA LEU A 197 -2.81 -17.30 -8.67
C LEU A 197 -2.20 -16.20 -9.56
N SER A 198 -2.19 -16.45 -10.87
CA SER A 198 -1.85 -15.47 -11.91
C SER A 198 -2.97 -15.46 -12.95
N LEU A 199 -3.30 -14.29 -13.47
CA LEU A 199 -4.16 -14.18 -14.65
C LEU A 199 -3.34 -14.53 -15.92
N PRO A 200 -4.00 -14.78 -17.07
CA PRO A 200 -3.31 -15.23 -18.27
C PRO A 200 -2.40 -14.16 -18.87
N THR A 201 -1.12 -14.51 -19.04
CA THR A 201 -0.11 -13.61 -19.62
C THR A 201 -0.41 -13.29 -21.08
N PHE A 202 -0.47 -12.00 -21.43
CA PHE A 202 -0.51 -11.57 -22.83
C PHE A 202 0.90 -11.66 -23.44
N ALA A 203 1.21 -12.83 -24.02
CA ALA A 203 2.45 -13.06 -24.75
C ALA A 203 2.21 -12.93 -26.26
N ILE A 204 2.89 -11.98 -26.91
CA ILE A 204 3.00 -11.97 -28.37
C ILE A 204 4.18 -12.89 -28.71
N ASN A 205 3.89 -14.08 -29.24
CA ASN A 205 4.94 -14.94 -29.79
C ASN A 205 5.65 -14.17 -30.91
N ARG A 206 6.96 -13.96 -30.75
CA ARG A 206 7.85 -13.46 -31.81
C ARG A 206 8.47 -14.63 -32.55
#